data_AF-A0A5C7IWL6-F1
#
_entry.id   AF-A0A5C7IWL6-F1
#
_cell.length_a   1.000
_cell.length_b   1.000
_cell.length_c   1.000
_cell.angle_alpha   90.00
_cell.angle_beta   90.00
_cell.angle_gamma   90.00
#
_symmetry.space_group_name_H-M   'P 1'
#
loop_
_entity.id
_entity.type
_entity.pdbx_description
1 polymer ?
#
loop_
_entity_poly.entity_id
_entity_poly.type
_entity_poly.pdbx_seq_one_letter_code
_entity_poly.pdbx_strand_id
1 'polypeptide(L)'
;MLNYCSFNMAAKYIVGSLAASFVVAYACDYVISDKKIFGGTIPGTVSNQEWFEETDKKFQAWPRVAGPPVVMNPISRQNFIVKSRTEA
;
A
#
# COMPACT_ATOMS: atom_id res chain seq x y z
N MET A 1 -34.70 -25.90 23.61
CA MET A 1 -34.36 -26.54 22.32
C MET A 1 -35.00 -25.82 21.12
N LEU A 2 -35.08 -24.48 21.11
CA LEU A 2 -35.77 -23.72 20.04
C LEU A 2 -34.95 -22.57 19.44
N ASN A 3 -33.65 -22.43 19.78
CA ASN A 3 -32.80 -21.35 19.25
C ASN A 3 -31.89 -21.75 18.07
N TYR A 4 -31.91 -23.01 17.62
CA TYR A 4 -31.00 -23.48 16.56
C TYR A 4 -31.58 -23.45 15.14
N CYS A 5 -32.88 -23.21 14.96
CA CYS A 5 -33.52 -23.34 13.64
C CYS A 5 -33.50 -22.04 12.80
N SER A 6 -33.40 -20.85 13.42
CA SER A 6 -33.50 -19.57 12.71
C SER A 6 -32.21 -19.06 12.07
N PHE A 7 -31.04 -19.55 12.52
CA PHE A 7 -29.73 -19.10 12.00
C PHE A 7 -29.50 -19.55 10.54
N ASN A 8 -30.13 -20.66 10.13
CA ASN A 8 -29.83 -21.34 8.86
C ASN A 8 -30.52 -20.70 7.63
N MET A 9 -31.69 -20.07 7.79
CA MET A 9 -32.41 -19.45 6.66
C MET A 9 -31.93 -18.04 6.34
N ALA A 10 -31.53 -17.25 7.34
CA ALA A 10 -31.02 -15.89 7.13
C ALA A 10 -29.54 -15.87 6.73
N ALA A 11 -28.72 -16.78 7.27
CA ALA A 11 -27.28 -16.80 7.02
C ALA A 11 -26.93 -16.92 5.52
N LYS A 12 -27.64 -17.75 4.75
CA LYS A 12 -27.41 -17.87 3.29
C LYS A 12 -27.64 -16.56 2.55
N TYR A 13 -28.63 -15.75 2.96
CA TYR A 13 -28.88 -14.44 2.36
C TYR A 13 -27.88 -13.40 2.84
N ILE A 14 -27.46 -13.46 4.11
CA ILE A 14 -26.44 -12.56 4.65
C ILE A 14 -25.10 -12.80 3.96
N VAL A 15 -24.64 -14.05 3.88
CA VAL A 15 -23.38 -14.41 3.21
C VAL A 15 -23.44 -14.06 1.72
N GLY A 16 -24.55 -14.39 1.05
CA GLY A 16 -24.73 -14.06 -0.37
C GLY A 16 -24.76 -12.55 -0.63
N SER A 17 -25.48 -11.78 0.19
CA SER A 17 -25.53 -10.32 0.05
C SER A 17 -24.21 -9.64 0.40
N LEU A 18 -23.48 -10.13 1.39
CA LEU A 18 -22.12 -9.66 1.70
C LEU A 18 -21.18 -9.90 0.51
N ALA A 19 -21.13 -11.13 -0.01
CA ALA A 19 -20.31 -11.44 -1.17
C ALA A 19 -20.67 -10.57 -2.39
N ALA A 20 -21.98 -10.41 -2.67
CA ALA A 20 -22.46 -9.54 -3.73
C ALA A 20 -22.05 -8.07 -3.52
N SER A 21 -22.12 -7.57 -2.29
CA SER A 21 -21.74 -6.19 -1.97
C SER A 21 -20.26 -5.91 -2.25
N PHE A 22 -19.36 -6.85 -1.92
CA PHE A 22 -17.93 -6.72 -2.25
C PHE A 22 -17.70 -6.71 -3.76
N VAL A 23 -18.39 -7.57 -4.51
CA VAL A 23 -18.26 -7.62 -5.98
C VAL A 23 -18.73 -6.31 -6.61
N VAL A 24 -19.90 -5.80 -6.20
CA VAL A 24 -20.43 -4.53 -6.70
C VAL A 24 -19.51 -3.37 -6.33
N ALA A 25 -19.04 -3.31 -5.08
CA ALA A 25 -18.13 -2.27 -4.63
C ALA A 25 -16.80 -2.27 -5.41
N TYR A 26 -16.20 -3.45 -5.62
CA TYR A 26 -14.98 -3.59 -6.40
C TYR A 26 -15.18 -3.18 -7.86
N ALA A 27 -16.28 -3.60 -8.50
CA ALA A 27 -16.57 -3.24 -9.87
C ALA A 27 -16.79 -1.73 -10.03
N CYS A 28 -17.51 -1.10 -9.08
CA CYS A 28 -17.69 0.34 -9.04
C CYS A 28 -16.35 1.07 -8.88
N ASP A 29 -15.52 0.65 -7.92
CA ASP A 29 -14.20 1.27 -7.72
C ASP A 29 -13.30 1.11 -8.95
N TYR A 30 -13.23 -0.07 -9.56
CA TYR A 30 -12.44 -0.30 -10.77
C TYR A 30 -12.86 0.59 -11.94
N VAL A 31 -14.17 0.71 -12.19
CA VAL A 31 -14.68 1.53 -13.30
C VAL A 31 -14.45 3.02 -13.01
N ILE A 32 -14.61 3.45 -11.76
CA ILE A 32 -14.48 4.86 -11.39
C ILE A 32 -13.01 5.28 -11.28
N SER A 33 -12.21 4.57 -10.49
CA SER A 33 -10.84 4.94 -10.10
C SER A 33 -9.80 4.51 -11.14
N ASP A 34 -9.88 3.27 -11.62
CA ASP A 34 -8.88 2.74 -12.55
C ASP A 34 -9.17 3.15 -13.99
N LYS A 35 -10.44 3.00 -14.43
CA LYS A 35 -10.88 3.41 -15.78
C LYS A 35 -11.23 4.89 -15.91
N LYS A 36 -11.34 5.61 -14.79
CA LYS A 36 -11.49 7.08 -14.77
C LYS A 36 -12.64 7.57 -15.63
N ILE A 37 -13.82 6.96 -15.47
CA ILE A 37 -15.02 7.35 -16.24
C ILE A 37 -15.44 8.82 -16.02
N PHE A 38 -15.04 9.41 -14.90
CA PHE A 38 -15.27 10.83 -14.59
C PHE A 38 -14.06 11.72 -14.95
N GLY A 39 -13.07 11.18 -15.65
CA GLY A 39 -11.83 11.86 -16.00
C GLY A 39 -10.77 11.83 -14.88
N GLY A 40 -9.63 12.45 -15.16
CA GLY A 40 -8.46 12.49 -14.27
C GLY A 40 -7.24 11.80 -14.87
N THR A 41 -6.07 12.05 -14.29
CA THR A 41 -4.79 11.44 -14.70
C THR A 41 -4.13 10.73 -13.53
N ILE A 42 -3.29 9.74 -13.82
CA ILE A 42 -2.45 9.08 -12.81
C ILE A 42 -1.18 9.92 -12.65
N PRO A 43 -0.72 10.23 -11.43
CA PRO A 43 0.55 10.91 -11.24
C PRO A 43 1.70 10.06 -11.78
N GLY A 44 2.63 10.70 -12.48
CA GLY A 44 3.80 10.05 -13.10
C GLY A 44 4.65 9.26 -12.10
N THR A 45 4.65 9.68 -10.83
CA THR A 45 5.38 9.05 -9.73
C THR A 45 4.83 7.69 -9.31
N VAL A 46 3.57 7.39 -9.66
CA VAL A 46 2.91 6.10 -9.37
C VAL A 46 2.82 5.26 -10.63
N SER A 47 2.60 5.88 -11.81
CA SER A 47 2.57 5.16 -13.08
C SER A 47 3.94 4.72 -13.58
N ASN A 48 5.01 5.44 -13.21
CA ASN A 48 6.37 5.04 -13.53
C ASN A 48 6.91 4.09 -12.45
N GLN A 49 7.12 2.83 -12.83
CA GLN A 49 7.69 1.82 -11.94
C GLN A 49 9.12 2.18 -11.49
N GLU A 50 9.91 2.83 -12.35
CA GLU A 50 11.27 3.27 -12.04
C GLU A 50 11.29 4.30 -10.91
N TRP A 51 10.21 5.07 -10.73
CA TRP A 51 10.14 6.07 -9.67
C TRP A 51 10.24 5.44 -8.28
N PHE A 52 9.63 4.27 -8.08
CA PHE A 52 9.74 3.54 -6.81
C PHE A 52 11.16 3.02 -6.57
N GLU A 53 11.84 2.53 -7.62
CA GLU A 53 13.22 2.05 -7.52
C GLU A 53 14.20 3.18 -7.24
N GLU A 54 14.06 4.31 -7.94
CA GLU A 54 14.87 5.49 -7.70
C GLU A 54 14.62 6.09 -6.32
N THR A 55 13.36 6.11 -5.87
CA THR A 55 13.01 6.54 -4.51
C THR A 55 13.68 5.64 -3.46
N ASP A 56 13.69 4.32 -3.67
CA ASP A 56 14.35 3.38 -2.76
C ASP A 56 15.87 3.56 -2.71
N LYS A 57 16.51 3.76 -3.87
CA LYS A 57 17.94 4.12 -3.96
C LYS A 57 18.23 5.42 -3.21
N LYS A 58 17.39 6.45 -3.37
CA LYS A 58 17.55 7.73 -2.67
C LYS A 58 17.37 7.59 -1.16
N PHE A 59 16.55 6.67 -0.67
CA PHE A 59 16.46 6.41 0.78
C PHE A 59 17.76 5.87 1.39
N GLN A 60 18.65 5.27 0.59
CA GLN A 60 19.98 4.87 1.06
C GLN A 60 20.96 6.05 1.11
N ALA A 61 20.78 7.06 0.27
CA ALA A 61 21.67 8.22 0.21
C ALA A 61 20.87 9.50 -0.10
N TRP A 62 20.12 9.98 0.89
CA TRP A 62 19.22 11.10 0.70
C TRP A 62 20.02 12.41 0.57
N PRO A 63 19.80 13.20 -0.49
CA PRO A 63 20.54 14.43 -0.70
C PRO A 63 20.20 15.46 0.38
N ARG A 64 21.22 16.19 0.84
CA ARG A 64 21.09 17.31 1.78
C ARG A 64 21.61 18.58 1.14
N VAL A 65 21.00 19.72 1.49
CA VAL A 65 21.40 21.05 0.99
C VAL A 65 22.80 21.44 1.47
N ALA A 66 23.14 21.07 2.71
CA ALA A 66 24.49 21.23 3.25
C ALA A 66 24.91 19.93 3.97
N GLY A 67 26.02 19.34 3.49
CA GLY A 67 26.65 18.15 4.04
C GLY A 67 26.49 16.88 3.18
N PRO A 68 27.16 15.78 3.57
CA PRO A 68 27.08 14.50 2.88
C PRO A 68 25.66 13.91 2.87
N PRO A 69 25.31 13.08 1.87
CA PRO A 69 24.04 12.37 1.85
C PRO A 69 23.83 11.50 3.10
N VAL A 70 22.56 11.35 3.52
CA VAL A 70 22.21 10.64 4.76
C VAL A 70 21.21 9.53 4.46
N VAL A 71 21.37 8.39 5.13
CA VAL A 71 20.42 7.28 5.10
C VAL A 71 19.10 7.69 5.75
N MET A 72 17.98 7.37 5.09
CA MET A 72 16.64 7.67 5.59
C MET A 72 16.06 6.47 6.35
N ASN A 73 15.31 6.74 7.42
CA ASN A 73 14.67 5.73 8.29
C ASN A 73 15.61 4.60 8.79
N PRO A 74 16.77 4.91 9.41
CA PRO A 74 17.80 3.93 9.72
C PRO A 74 17.37 2.82 10.69
N ILE A 75 16.43 3.08 11.61
CA ILE A 75 15.96 2.09 12.58
C ILE A 75 14.98 1.10 11.93
N SER A 76 13.95 1.62 11.26
CA SER A 76 12.92 0.78 10.62
C SER A 76 13.46 0.02 9.41
N ARG A 77 14.40 0.60 8.65
CA ARG A 77 14.99 -0.03 7.46
C ARG A 77 16.32 -0.73 7.74
N GLN A 78 16.85 -0.60 8.95
CA GLN A 78 18.13 -1.19 9.37
C GLN A 78 19.30 -0.88 8.40
N ASN A 79 19.29 0.29 7.75
CA ASN A 79 20.28 0.70 6.73
C ASN A 79 21.37 1.66 7.26
N PHE A 80 21.63 1.65 8.56
CA PHE A 80 22.58 2.57 9.17
C PHE A 80 24.03 2.22 8.81
N ILE A 81 24.85 3.26 8.66
CA ILE A 81 26.28 3.11 8.36
C ILE A 81 27.01 2.71 9.65
N VAL A 82 27.55 1.50 9.69
CA VAL A 82 28.41 1.04 10.79
C VAL A 82 29.81 1.61 10.58
N LYS A 83 30.29 2.41 11.53
CA LYS A 83 31.67 2.91 11.53
C LYS A 83 32.61 1.80 11.99
N SER A 84 33.67 1.53 11.24
CA SER A 84 34.74 0.65 11.71
C SER A 84 35.44 1.30 12.92
N ARG A 85 35.65 0.53 13.98
CA ARG A 85 36.45 0.95 15.13
C ARG A 85 37.89 0.56 14.82
N THR A 86 38.80 1.53 14.73
CA THR A 86 40.23 1.22 14.77
C THR A 86 40.53 0.80 16.21
N GLU A 87 40.77 -0.49 16.43
CA GLU A 87 41.32 -0.98 17.69
C GLU A 87 42.75 -0.41 17.79
N ALA A 88 42.96 0.44 18.79
CA ALA A 88 44.25 1.04 19.11
C ALA A 88 44.98 0.19 20.14
#